data_AF-A0A562GQE6-F1
#
_entry.id   AF-A0A562GQE6-F1
#
_cell.length_a   1.000
_cell.length_b   1.000
_cell.length_c   1.000
_cell.angle_alpha   90.00
_cell.angle_beta   90.00
_cell.angle_gamma   90.00
#
_symmetry.space_group_name_H-M   'P 1'
#
loop_
_entity.id
_entity.type
_entity.pdbx_description
1 polymer ?
#
loop_
_entity_poly.entity_id
_entity_poly.type
_entity_poly.pdbx_seq_one_letter_code
_entity_poly.pdbx_strand_id
1 'polypeptide(L)'
;MKNGTVKIIDVRPPERYQKEHLPGAVWLYWGDLLNPDKTLKNAGELRKIFTAKGITPDKTVITYCQAGVRAAHTASVLSKVLGFKNVKNYAGSWIEWSQREELPMEIDGQNKSFSRIDTLQIAATNLQTALYKKSSQTQFL
;
A
#
# COMPACT_ATOMS: atom_id res chain seq x y z
N MET A 1 -13.93 -14.29 -6.63
CA MET A 1 -12.54 -13.80 -6.60
C MET A 1 -11.77 -14.73 -5.67
N LYS A 2 -10.62 -15.31 -6.07
CA LYS A 2 -9.82 -16.13 -5.15
C LYS A 2 -9.43 -15.24 -3.97
N ASN A 3 -9.67 -15.71 -2.75
CA ASN A 3 -9.44 -14.98 -1.50
C ASN A 3 -7.92 -14.86 -1.22
N GLY A 4 -7.18 -14.22 -2.13
CA GLY A 4 -5.74 -14.02 -2.01
C GLY A 4 -5.46 -13.04 -0.89
N THR A 5 -4.48 -13.36 -0.04
CA THR A 5 -4.04 -12.49 1.06
C THR A 5 -3.74 -11.08 0.54
N VAL A 6 -4.33 -10.06 1.17
CA VAL A 6 -4.08 -8.65 0.84
C VAL A 6 -2.80 -8.18 1.53
N LYS A 7 -1.96 -7.42 0.81
CA LYS A 7 -0.79 -6.71 1.35
C LYS A 7 -0.94 -5.22 1.10
N ILE A 8 -0.94 -4.45 2.17
CA ILE A 8 -0.95 -2.99 2.14
C ILE A 8 0.49 -2.52 2.27
N ILE A 9 0.95 -1.63 1.40
CA ILE A 9 2.32 -1.10 1.39
C ILE A 9 2.27 0.40 1.62
N ASP A 10 2.93 0.85 2.69
CA ASP A 10 3.22 2.26 2.92
C ASP A 10 4.56 2.61 2.30
N VAL A 11 4.56 3.56 1.35
CA VAL A 11 5.78 4.01 0.67
C VAL A 11 6.28 5.40 1.08
N ARG A 12 5.80 5.92 2.21
CA ARG A 12 6.26 7.17 2.81
C ARG A 12 7.64 7.01 3.48
N PRO A 13 8.34 8.13 3.79
CA PRO A 13 9.52 8.11 4.63
C PRO A 13 9.27 7.42 5.99
N PRO A 14 10.29 6.79 6.60
CA PRO A 14 10.12 5.95 7.79
C PRO A 14 9.50 6.72 8.97
N GLU A 15 9.81 8.00 9.11
CA GLU A 15 9.32 8.84 10.20
C GLU A 15 7.80 9.00 10.14
N ARG A 16 7.21 9.00 8.93
CA ARG A 16 5.75 9.05 8.76
C ARG A 16 5.10 7.72 9.05
N TYR A 17 5.73 6.61 8.64
CA TYR A 17 5.21 5.27 8.93
C TYR A 17 5.23 5.02 10.44
N GLN A 18 6.36 5.27 11.10
CA GLN A 18 6.52 5.04 12.54
C GLN A 18 5.51 5.82 13.37
N LYS A 19 5.27 7.08 13.01
CA LYS A 19 4.30 7.94 13.70
C LYS A 19 2.88 7.39 13.63
N GLU A 20 2.42 7.00 12.44
CA GLU A 20 1.04 6.58 12.18
C GLU A 20 0.92 5.96 10.78
N HIS A 21 0.30 4.80 10.66
CA HIS A 21 0.09 4.12 9.38
C HIS A 21 -1.21 3.32 9.33
N LEU A 22 -1.60 2.89 8.13
CA LEU A 22 -2.75 2.01 7.96
C LEU A 22 -2.50 0.68 8.67
N PRO A 23 -3.49 0.10 9.35
CA PRO A 23 -3.31 -1.16 10.04
C PRO A 23 -2.86 -2.31 9.14
N GLY A 24 -1.83 -3.03 9.58
CA GLY A 24 -1.23 -4.13 8.83
C GLY A 24 -0.42 -3.71 7.61
N ALA A 25 -0.20 -2.41 7.38
CA ALA A 25 0.66 -1.95 6.31
C ALA A 25 2.11 -2.36 6.58
N VAL A 26 2.77 -2.89 5.55
CA VAL A 26 4.22 -3.10 5.57
C VAL A 26 4.92 -1.87 5.03
N TRP A 27 6.01 -1.46 5.66
CA TRP A 27 6.81 -0.34 5.20
C TRP A 27 7.87 -0.73 4.16
N LEU A 28 7.90 0.02 3.05
CA LEU A 28 8.90 -0.05 1.98
C LEU A 28 9.02 1.34 1.37
N TYR A 29 10.16 2.02 1.53
CA TYR A 29 10.31 3.36 0.98
C TYR A 29 10.42 3.32 -0.54
N TRP A 30 9.62 4.14 -1.25
CA TRP A 30 9.60 4.14 -2.72
C TRP A 30 10.98 4.38 -3.35
N GLY A 31 11.84 5.15 -2.66
CA GLY A 31 13.19 5.47 -3.12
C GLY A 31 14.15 4.29 -3.07
N ASP A 32 13.85 3.25 -2.28
CA ASP A 32 14.66 2.01 -2.22
C ASP A 32 14.58 1.21 -3.52
N LEU A 33 13.59 1.53 -4.37
CA LEU A 33 13.43 0.94 -5.71
C LEU A 33 14.36 1.57 -6.75
N LEU A 34 15.06 2.65 -6.39
CA LEU A 34 15.91 3.41 -7.29
C LEU A 34 17.40 3.13 -7.03
N ASN A 35 18.19 3.28 -8.08
CA ASN A 35 19.64 3.36 -8.01
C ASN A 35 20.08 4.75 -7.53
N PRO A 36 21.37 4.94 -7.17
CA PRO A 36 21.90 6.25 -6.79
C PRO A 36 21.66 7.35 -7.84
N ASP A 37 21.72 6.99 -9.12
CA ASP A 37 21.48 7.86 -10.29
C ASP A 37 19.98 8.12 -10.58
N LYS A 38 19.08 7.64 -9.70
CA LYS A 38 17.61 7.74 -9.80
C LYS A 38 16.96 6.90 -10.90
N THR A 39 17.72 6.04 -11.59
CA THR A 39 17.14 5.02 -12.45
C THR A 39 16.49 3.92 -11.62
N LEU A 40 15.58 3.14 -12.22
CA LEU A 40 14.96 2.02 -11.54
C LEU A 40 15.96 0.86 -11.39
N LYS A 41 15.96 0.20 -10.23
CA LYS A 41 16.68 -1.07 -10.03
C LYS A 41 16.23 -2.14 -11.02
N ASN A 42 17.10 -3.12 -11.29
CA ASN A 42 16.74 -4.21 -12.19
C ASN A 42 15.66 -5.11 -11.59
N ALA A 43 14.95 -5.86 -12.45
CA ALA A 43 13.82 -6.70 -12.02
C ALA A 43 14.19 -7.75 -10.95
N GLY A 44 15.44 -8.25 -10.96
CA GLY A 44 15.92 -9.22 -9.97
C GLY A 44 16.09 -8.59 -8.59
N GLU A 45 16.72 -7.41 -8.50
CA GLU A 45 16.85 -6.65 -7.26
C GLU A 45 15.48 -6.27 -6.68
N LEU A 46 14.60 -5.72 -7.53
CA LEU A 46 13.24 -5.35 -7.13
C LEU A 46 12.48 -6.54 -6.56
N ARG A 47 12.55 -7.71 -7.21
CA ARG A 47 11.89 -8.94 -6.74
C ARG A 47 12.40 -9.36 -5.36
N LYS A 48 13.71 -9.23 -5.09
CA LYS A 48 14.29 -9.49 -3.76
C LYS A 48 13.74 -8.53 -2.71
N ILE A 49 13.71 -7.23 -3.01
CA ILE A 49 13.19 -6.18 -2.10
C ILE A 49 11.74 -6.49 -1.70
N PHE A 50 10.86 -6.75 -2.69
CA PHE A 50 9.45 -7.04 -2.41
C PHE A 50 9.26 -8.38 -1.68
N THR A 51 9.96 -9.44 -2.08
CA THR A 51 9.83 -10.77 -1.47
C THR A 51 10.30 -10.77 -0.01
N ALA A 52 11.35 -10.00 0.33
CA ALA A 52 11.81 -9.83 1.71
C ALA A 52 10.74 -9.21 2.63
N LYS A 53 9.77 -8.49 2.07
CA LYS A 53 8.61 -7.92 2.78
C LYS A 53 7.36 -8.80 2.67
N GLY A 54 7.49 -10.01 2.15
CA GLY A 54 6.38 -10.95 1.92
C GLY A 54 5.40 -10.50 0.84
N ILE A 55 5.83 -9.63 -0.10
CA ILE A 55 5.04 -9.15 -1.23
C ILE A 55 5.36 -10.04 -2.44
N THR A 56 4.39 -10.87 -2.83
CA THR A 56 4.56 -11.91 -3.85
C THR A 56 3.44 -11.86 -4.90
N PRO A 57 3.65 -12.35 -6.14
CA PRO A 57 2.70 -12.17 -7.25
C PRO A 57 1.32 -12.81 -7.07
N ASP A 58 1.19 -13.77 -6.15
CA ASP A 58 -0.05 -14.45 -5.79
C ASP A 58 -0.98 -13.58 -4.90
N LYS A 59 -0.46 -12.49 -4.34
CA LYS A 59 -1.20 -11.62 -3.41
C LYS A 59 -1.86 -10.45 -4.13
N THR A 60 -2.91 -9.89 -3.51
CA THR A 60 -3.41 -8.57 -3.89
C THR A 60 -2.60 -7.51 -3.16
N VAL A 61 -2.00 -6.60 -3.91
CA VAL A 61 -1.13 -5.55 -3.37
C VAL A 61 -1.81 -4.20 -3.49
N ILE A 62 -1.91 -3.47 -2.38
CA ILE A 62 -2.43 -2.10 -2.31
C ILE A 62 -1.30 -1.18 -1.87
N THR A 63 -0.92 -0.22 -2.68
CA THR A 63 0.10 0.78 -2.33
C THR A 63 -0.56 2.09 -1.92
N TYR A 64 -0.02 2.77 -0.91
CA TYR A 64 -0.42 4.14 -0.57
C TYR A 64 0.79 4.98 -0.14
N CYS A 65 0.65 6.30 -0.22
CA CYS A 65 1.67 7.24 0.27
C CYS A 65 0.99 8.40 1.01
N GLN A 66 1.40 9.65 0.76
CA GLN A 66 0.67 10.81 1.28
C GLN A 66 -0.59 11.12 0.45
N ALA A 67 -0.45 11.20 -0.88
CA ALA A 67 -1.48 11.68 -1.80
C ALA A 67 -1.48 10.89 -3.14
N GLY A 68 -1.17 9.59 -3.10
CA GLY A 68 -1.26 8.68 -4.24
C GLY A 68 -0.10 8.70 -5.27
N VAL A 69 0.72 9.76 -5.35
CA VAL A 69 1.73 9.89 -6.44
C VAL A 69 2.88 8.86 -6.33
N ARG A 70 3.58 8.79 -5.19
CA ARG A 70 4.67 7.81 -4.99
C ARG A 70 4.16 6.37 -4.92
N ALA A 71 2.92 6.21 -4.50
CA ALA A 71 2.23 4.93 -4.53
C ALA A 71 1.96 4.47 -5.97
N ALA A 72 1.56 5.38 -6.87
CA ALA A 72 1.41 5.09 -8.30
C ALA A 72 2.72 4.60 -8.94
N HIS A 73 3.85 5.21 -8.57
CA HIS A 73 5.18 4.74 -9.00
C HIS A 73 5.40 3.28 -8.57
N THR A 74 5.25 2.98 -7.28
CA THR A 74 5.46 1.63 -6.75
C THR A 74 4.47 0.61 -7.34
N ALA A 75 3.21 0.99 -7.54
CA ALA A 75 2.21 0.17 -8.21
C ALA A 75 2.59 -0.13 -9.67
N SER A 76 3.16 0.85 -10.38
CA SER A 76 3.64 0.70 -11.75
C SER A 76 4.86 -0.24 -11.81
N VAL A 77 5.78 -0.14 -10.86
CA VAL A 77 6.91 -1.08 -10.75
C VAL A 77 6.40 -2.51 -10.57
N LEU A 78 5.49 -2.74 -9.62
CA LEU A 78 4.94 -4.08 -9.38
C LEU A 78 4.20 -4.63 -10.60
N SER A 79 3.33 -3.83 -11.23
CA SER A 79 2.48 -4.30 -12.32
C SER A 79 3.18 -4.37 -13.68
N LYS A 80 3.91 -3.31 -14.06
CA LYS A 80 4.50 -3.17 -15.40
C LYS A 80 5.90 -3.79 -15.51
N VAL A 81 6.70 -3.71 -14.44
CA VAL A 81 8.09 -4.22 -14.45
C VAL A 81 8.14 -5.66 -13.93
N LEU A 82 7.40 -5.96 -12.85
CA LEU A 82 7.44 -7.29 -12.22
C LEU A 82 6.29 -8.21 -12.60
N GLY A 83 5.28 -7.70 -13.31
CA GLY A 83 4.19 -8.49 -13.86
C GLY A 83 3.10 -8.91 -12.87
N PHE A 84 3.04 -8.28 -11.68
CA PHE A 84 1.99 -8.57 -10.69
C PHE A 84 0.62 -8.23 -11.28
N LYS A 85 -0.33 -9.15 -11.16
CA LYS A 85 -1.66 -9.01 -11.79
C LYS A 85 -2.66 -8.27 -10.93
N ASN A 86 -2.51 -8.35 -9.60
CA ASN A 86 -3.47 -7.81 -8.64
C ASN A 86 -2.82 -6.65 -7.85
N VAL A 87 -2.60 -5.50 -8.50
CA VAL A 87 -2.00 -4.31 -7.88
C VAL A 87 -2.98 -3.15 -7.95
N LYS A 88 -3.18 -2.45 -6.83
CA LYS A 88 -4.05 -1.28 -6.73
C LYS A 88 -3.29 -0.10 -6.11
N ASN A 89 -3.45 1.09 -6.68
CA ASN A 89 -2.99 2.32 -6.07
C ASN A 89 -4.13 2.96 -5.27
N TYR A 90 -3.98 3.07 -3.95
CA TYR A 90 -4.92 3.81 -3.12
C TYR A 90 -4.62 5.31 -3.23
N ALA A 91 -5.29 5.96 -4.19
CA ALA A 91 -4.99 7.34 -4.58
C ALA A 91 -5.28 8.38 -3.49
N GLY A 92 -6.33 8.20 -2.68
CA GLY A 92 -6.63 9.09 -1.55
C GLY A 92 -5.56 9.01 -0.46
N SER A 93 -4.93 7.84 -0.32
CA SER A 93 -3.71 7.65 0.48
C SER A 93 -3.89 8.13 1.93
N TRP A 94 -2.80 8.49 2.62
CA TRP A 94 -2.86 8.91 4.02
C TRP A 94 -3.76 10.12 4.24
N ILE A 95 -3.77 11.12 3.35
CA ILE A 95 -4.60 12.34 3.52
C ILE A 95 -6.08 12.00 3.65
N GLU A 96 -6.60 11.13 2.77
CA GLU A 96 -8.01 10.72 2.86
C GLU A 96 -8.25 9.85 4.10
N TRP A 97 -7.34 8.91 4.40
CA TRP A 97 -7.49 7.98 5.52
C TRP A 97 -7.53 8.71 6.87
N SER A 98 -6.58 9.61 7.10
CA SER A 98 -6.40 10.28 8.39
C SER A 98 -7.49 11.33 8.69
N GLN A 99 -8.29 11.71 7.68
CA GLN A 99 -9.41 12.63 7.86
C GLN A 99 -10.69 11.93 8.36
N ARG A 100 -10.68 10.61 8.49
CA ARG A 100 -11.82 9.81 8.90
C ARG A 100 -11.59 9.26 10.30
N GLU A 101 -12.27 9.85 11.28
CA GLU A 101 -12.12 9.52 12.70
C GLU A 101 -12.51 8.08 13.03
N GLU A 102 -13.37 7.47 12.22
CA GLU A 102 -13.81 6.08 12.38
C GLU A 102 -12.78 5.05 11.92
N LEU A 103 -11.74 5.47 11.19
CA LEU A 103 -10.76 4.55 10.63
C LEU A 103 -9.61 4.29 11.60
N PRO A 104 -9.23 3.01 11.79
CA PRO A 104 -8.12 2.67 12.66
C PRO A 104 -6.78 3.11 12.07
N MET A 105 -5.82 3.38 12.95
CA MET A 105 -4.43 3.69 12.64
C MET A 105 -3.52 2.89 13.58
N GLU A 106 -2.37 2.43 13.07
CA GLU A 106 -1.32 1.77 13.85
C GLU A 106 -0.14 2.73 14.05
N ILE A 107 0.56 2.58 15.18
CA ILE A 107 1.81 3.28 15.48
C ILE A 107 2.87 2.19 15.63
N ASP A 108 4.03 2.38 15.02
CA ASP A 108 5.09 1.38 15.10
C ASP A 108 5.55 1.24 16.56
N GLY A 109 5.58 0.00 17.07
CA GLY A 109 5.91 -0.28 18.47
C GLY A 109 4.77 -0.10 19.49
N GLN A 110 3.53 0.26 19.09
CA GLN A 110 2.37 0.27 19.98
C GLN A 110 1.15 -0.43 19.35
N ASN A 111 0.92 -1.70 19.69
CA ASN A 111 -0.37 -2.35 19.45
C ASN A 111 -1.39 -1.80 20.45
N LYS A 112 -2.16 -0.77 20.07
CA LYS A 112 -3.37 -0.46 20.83
C LYS A 112 -4.35 -1.62 20.68
N SER A 113 -4.95 -2.00 21.81
CA SER A 113 -5.84 -3.14 22.06
C SER A 113 -7.09 -3.21 21.16
N PHE A 114 -6.90 -3.49 19.88
CA PHE A 114 -7.90 -4.12 19.01
C PHE A 114 -7.36 -5.48 18.60
N SER A 115 -8.22 -6.49 18.50
CA SER A 115 -7.75 -7.79 18.02
C SER A 115 -7.19 -7.60 16.60
N ARG A 116 -5.98 -8.11 16.35
CA ARG A 116 -5.25 -7.92 15.08
C ARG A 116 -6.05 -8.35 13.85
N ILE A 117 -7.06 -9.20 14.04
CA ILE A 117 -7.95 -9.71 12.99
C ILE A 117 -9.00 -8.65 12.61
N ASP A 118 -9.60 -7.97 13.60
CA ASP A 118 -10.65 -6.98 13.38
C ASP A 118 -10.11 -5.77 12.61
N THR A 119 -8.91 -5.32 12.97
CA THR A 119 -8.30 -4.12 12.36
C THR A 119 -7.93 -4.33 10.89
N LEU A 120 -7.43 -5.51 10.54
CA LEU A 120 -7.09 -5.87 9.15
C LEU A 120 -8.34 -5.98 8.27
N GLN A 121 -9.41 -6.60 8.79
CA GLN A 121 -10.65 -6.80 8.05
C GLN A 121 -11.36 -5.47 7.79
N ILE A 122 -11.42 -4.59 8.81
CA ILE A 122 -11.93 -3.22 8.69
C ILE A 122 -11.10 -2.43 7.68
N ALA A 123 -9.76 -2.52 7.76
CA ALA A 123 -8.89 -1.78 6.86
C ALA A 123 -9.05 -2.22 5.40
N ALA A 124 -9.09 -3.54 5.16
CA ALA A 124 -9.31 -4.11 3.84
C ALA A 124 -10.69 -3.71 3.26
N THR A 125 -11.75 -3.73 4.07
CA THR A 125 -13.12 -3.39 3.67
C THR A 125 -13.25 -1.91 3.30
N ASN A 126 -12.63 -1.03 4.09
CA ASN A 126 -12.64 0.40 3.84
C ASN A 126 -11.78 0.79 2.63
N LEU A 127 -10.62 0.15 2.44
CA LEU A 127 -9.84 0.29 1.21
C LEU A 127 -10.63 -0.17 -0.02
N GLN A 128 -11.32 -1.30 0.06
CA GLN A 128 -12.14 -1.80 -1.04
C GLN A 128 -13.27 -0.82 -1.38
N THR A 129 -13.93 -0.24 -0.37
CA THR A 129 -14.97 0.79 -0.54
C THR A 129 -14.42 2.08 -1.15
N ALA A 130 -13.27 2.57 -0.67
CA ALA A 130 -12.64 3.79 -1.20
C ALA A 130 -12.20 3.61 -2.65
N LEU A 131 -11.64 2.44 -2.98
CA LEU A 131 -11.28 2.07 -4.35
C LEU A 131 -12.51 1.98 -5.26
N TYR A 132 -13.65 1.46 -4.77
CA TYR A 132 -14.89 1.36 -5.54
C TYR A 132 -15.54 2.73 -5.81
N LYS A 133 -15.69 3.59 -4.78
CA LYS A 133 -16.31 4.92 -4.92
C LYS A 133 -15.60 5.80 -5.96
N LYS A 134 -14.28 5.65 -6.10
CA LYS A 134 -13.51 6.38 -7.11
C LYS A 134 -13.76 5.87 -8.54
N SER A 135 -13.92 4.55 -8.71
CA SER A 135 -14.22 3.95 -10.02
C SER A 135 -15.60 4.34 -10.57
N SER A 136 -16.60 4.51 -9.70
CA SER A 136 -17.95 4.95 -10.09
C SER A 136 -18.05 6.44 -10.45
N GLN A 137 -17.08 7.26 -10.05
CA GLN A 137 -17.04 8.68 -10.44
C GLN A 137 -16.33 8.93 -11.79
N THR A 138 -15.72 7.91 -12.39
CA THR A 138 -14.96 8.06 -13.66
C THR A 138 -15.80 7.73 -14.91
N GLN A 139 -17.14 7.61 -14.78
CA GLN A 139 -18.06 7.32 -15.90
C GLN A 139 -18.78 8.56 -16.48
N PHE A 140 -18.42 9.77 -16.06
CA PHE A 140 -18.91 11.01 -16.65
C PHE A 140 -17.75 11.94 -16.98
N LEU A 141 -16.96 11.61 -18.00
CA LEU A 141 -16.22 12.53 -18.87
C LEU A 141 -16.00 11.87 -20.22
#